data_AF-A0A0C9TED6-F1
#
_entry.id   AF-A0A0C9TED6-F1
#
_cell.length_a   1.000
_cell.length_b   1.000
_cell.length_c   1.000
_cell.angle_alpha   90.00
_cell.angle_beta   90.00
_cell.angle_gamma   90.00
#
_symmetry.space_group_name_H-M   'P 1'
#
loop_
_entity.id
_entity.type
_entity.pdbx_description
1 polymer ?
#
loop_
_entity_poly.entity_id
_entity_poly.type
_entity_poly.pdbx_seq_one_letter_code
_entity_poly.pdbx_strand_id
1 'polypeptide(L)'
;KYSDRRSSEQKLTVIFQAIKDANWTLGDFLYHTFSKSNTTNRSLTAYANKFLKGDSTYGVGAIVRLWMQSPDGAVSCSSDLASLLYNLDTPYDKIKPVR
;
A
#
# COMPACT_ATOMS: atom_id res chain seq x y z
N LYS A 1 9.34 28.21 20.81
CA LYS A 1 8.76 27.01 21.45
C LYS A 1 8.94 25.83 20.50
N TYR A 2 9.83 24.89 20.81
CA TYR A 2 9.94 23.65 20.04
C TYR A 2 8.71 22.78 20.38
N SER A 3 7.95 22.37 19.36
CA SER A 3 6.88 21.39 19.53
C SER A 3 7.49 20.05 19.93
N ASP A 4 6.89 19.35 20.89
CA ASP A 4 7.23 17.97 21.19
C ASP A 4 7.19 17.12 19.92
N ARG A 5 8.17 16.23 19.79
CA ARG A 5 8.26 15.30 18.65
C ARG A 5 7.08 14.34 18.75
N ARG A 6 6.12 14.50 17.83
CA ARG A 6 4.99 13.57 17.68
C ARG A 6 5.48 12.14 17.48
N SER A 7 4.81 11.19 18.12
CA SER A 7 5.04 9.76 17.87
C SER A 7 4.68 9.39 16.43
N SER A 8 5.19 8.26 15.94
CA SER A 8 4.85 7.77 14.60
C SER A 8 3.35 7.57 14.42
N GLU A 9 2.67 7.05 15.45
CA GLU A 9 1.22 6.86 15.47
C GLU A 9 0.47 8.19 15.35
N GLN A 10 0.85 9.20 16.14
CA GLN A 10 0.23 10.52 16.08
C GLN A 10 0.39 11.18 14.70
N LYS A 11 1.53 10.97 14.04
CA LYS A 11 1.75 11.46 12.68
C LYS A 11 0.82 10.78 11.69
N LEU A 12 0.69 9.45 11.79
CA LEU A 12 -0.20 8.68 10.92
C LEU A 12 -1.67 9.08 11.13
N THR A 13 -2.10 9.26 12.38
CA THR A 13 -3.46 9.72 12.69
C THR A 13 -3.78 11.05 12.01
N VAL A 14 -2.85 12.02 12.05
CA VAL A 14 -3.04 13.32 11.39
C VAL A 14 -3.14 13.17 9.87
N ILE A 15 -2.32 12.31 9.26
CA ILE A 15 -2.34 12.07 7.82
C ILE A 15 -3.66 11.39 7.41
N PHE A 16 -4.08 10.34 8.11
CA PHE A 16 -5.32 9.65 7.80
C PHE A 16 -6.55 10.53 8.02
N GLN A 17 -6.53 11.40 9.04
CA GLN A 17 -7.57 12.37 9.23
C GLN A 17 -7.63 13.36 8.06
N ALA A 18 -6.49 13.89 7.60
CA ALA A 18 -6.46 14.79 6.45
C ALA A 18 -6.94 14.12 5.14
N ILE A 19 -6.61 12.84 4.93
CA ILE A 19 -7.12 12.05 3.80
C ILE A 19 -8.64 11.94 3.87
N LYS A 20 -9.18 11.66 5.06
CA LYS A 20 -10.62 11.55 5.31
C LYS A 20 -11.33 12.90 5.11
N ASP A 21 -10.76 13.99 5.60
CA ASP A 21 -11.33 15.34 5.48
C ASP A 21 -11.35 15.81 4.01
N ALA A 22 -10.38 15.37 3.20
CA ALA A 22 -10.34 15.61 1.76
C ALA A 22 -11.27 14.68 0.95
N ASN A 23 -11.96 13.74 1.61
CA ASN A 23 -12.75 12.69 0.98
C ASN A 23 -11.95 11.89 -0.07
N TRP A 24 -10.68 11.64 0.21
CA TRP A 24 -9.77 10.88 -0.64
C TRP A 24 -9.61 9.47 -0.12
N THR A 25 -9.39 8.52 -1.03
CA THR A 25 -8.79 7.23 -0.62
C THR A 25 -7.29 7.42 -0.38
N LEU A 26 -6.67 6.45 0.31
CA LEU A 26 -5.20 6.43 0.40
C LEU A 26 -4.56 6.38 -1.00
N GLY A 27 -5.20 5.69 -1.96
CA GLY A 27 -4.77 5.65 -3.35
C GLY A 27 -4.78 7.03 -4.01
N ASP A 28 -5.85 7.79 -3.84
CA ASP A 28 -5.98 9.16 -4.39
C ASP A 28 -4.96 10.10 -3.74
N PHE A 29 -4.73 9.97 -2.43
CA PHE A 29 -3.70 10.72 -1.73
C PHE A 29 -2.30 10.43 -2.30
N LEU A 30 -1.94 9.16 -2.45
CA LEU A 30 -0.65 8.76 -3.03
C LEU A 30 -0.55 9.23 -4.48
N TYR A 31 -1.62 9.06 -5.27
CA TYR A 31 -1.69 9.58 -6.63
C TYR A 31 -1.44 11.07 -6.65
N HIS A 32 -2.15 11.90 -5.90
CA HIS A 32 -1.91 13.35 -5.89
C HIS A 32 -0.55 13.76 -5.31
N THR A 33 0.01 12.99 -4.38
CA THR A 33 1.34 13.22 -3.81
C THR A 33 2.46 12.96 -4.83
N PHE A 34 2.25 12.01 -5.75
CA PHE A 34 3.28 11.57 -6.70
C PHE A 34 2.98 11.88 -8.18
N SER A 35 1.75 12.25 -8.53
CA SER A 35 1.27 12.44 -9.91
C SER A 35 1.48 13.88 -10.43
N LYS A 36 1.67 14.87 -9.56
CA LYS A 36 1.91 16.25 -10.03
C LYS A 36 3.34 16.47 -10.53
N SER A 37 3.49 16.25 -11.85
CA SER A 37 4.18 17.11 -12.83
C SER A 37 5.71 17.28 -12.69
N ASN A 38 6.45 16.68 -13.63
CA ASN A 38 7.76 17.07 -14.21
C ASN A 38 8.96 17.40 -13.31
N THR A 39 8.79 17.52 -12.00
CA THR A 39 9.86 17.62 -11.03
C THR A 39 9.95 16.30 -10.30
N THR A 40 11.06 15.59 -10.52
CA THR A 40 11.40 14.40 -9.74
C THR A 40 11.22 14.74 -8.26
N ASN A 41 10.22 14.12 -7.63
CA ASN A 41 9.96 14.30 -6.22
C ASN A 41 11.19 13.74 -5.50
N ARG A 42 12.12 14.62 -5.07
CA ARG A 42 13.47 14.23 -4.62
C ARG A 42 13.43 13.21 -3.49
N SER A 43 12.36 13.22 -2.70
CA SER A 43 12.08 12.23 -1.66
C SER A 43 11.81 10.83 -2.23
N LEU A 44 11.01 10.73 -3.31
CA LEU A 44 10.75 9.49 -4.03
C LEU A 44 12.02 8.98 -4.72
N THR A 45 12.80 9.86 -5.35
CA THR A 45 14.09 9.48 -5.95
C THR A 45 15.08 8.99 -4.90
N ALA A 46 15.14 9.63 -3.72
CA ALA A 46 15.97 9.17 -2.62
C ALA A 46 15.53 7.80 -2.07
N TYR A 47 14.22 7.58 -1.95
CA TYR A 47 13.67 6.29 -1.51
C TYR A 47 13.89 5.19 -2.55
N ALA A 48 13.63 5.47 -3.82
CA ALA A 48 13.90 4.57 -4.94
C ALA A 48 15.40 4.24 -5.02
N ASN A 49 16.29 5.22 -4.85
CA ASN A 49 17.73 4.98 -4.81
C ASN A 49 18.14 4.12 -3.61
N LYS A 50 17.56 4.35 -2.42
CA LYS A 50 17.80 3.53 -1.23
C LYS A 50 17.35 2.08 -1.44
N PHE A 51 16.20 1.92 -2.08
CA PHE A 51 15.64 0.62 -2.45
C PHE A 51 16.51 -0.11 -3.48
N LEU A 52 16.92 0.57 -4.57
CA LEU A 52 17.78 -0.01 -5.62
C LEU A 52 19.19 -0.33 -5.13
N LYS A 53 19.70 0.41 -4.14
CA LYS A 53 20.99 0.11 -3.47
C LYS A 53 20.90 -1.05 -2.48
N GLY A 54 19.71 -1.55 -2.17
CA GLY A 54 19.50 -2.60 -1.18
C GLY A 54 19.60 -2.11 0.28
N ASP A 55 19.60 -0.79 0.51
CA ASP A 55 19.69 -0.19 1.85
C ASP A 55 18.30 -0.05 2.53
N SER A 56 17.24 -0.53 1.87
CA SER A 56 15.89 -0.58 2.43
C SER A 56 15.66 -1.87 3.21
N THR A 57 14.85 -1.78 4.28
CA THR A 57 14.42 -2.93 5.09
C THR A 57 13.81 -4.07 4.27
N TYR A 58 13.13 -3.72 3.17
CA TYR A 58 12.58 -4.67 2.21
C TYR A 58 13.31 -4.49 0.87
N GLY A 59 14.00 -5.53 0.41
CA GLY A 59 14.67 -5.53 -0.88
C GLY A 59 13.77 -5.99 -2.02
N VAL A 60 14.24 -5.83 -3.26
CA VAL A 60 13.53 -6.29 -4.47
C VAL A 60 13.12 -7.76 -4.36
N GLY A 61 14.02 -8.63 -3.87
CA GLY A 61 13.72 -10.05 -3.69
C GLY A 61 12.59 -10.32 -2.70
N ALA A 62 12.41 -9.49 -1.68
CA ALA A 62 11.29 -9.62 -0.74
C ALA A 62 9.96 -9.23 -1.41
N ILE A 63 9.96 -8.17 -2.23
CA ILE A 63 8.78 -7.76 -3.01
C ILE A 63 8.42 -8.82 -4.05
N VAL A 64 9.41 -9.29 -4.82
CA VAL A 64 9.21 -10.37 -5.80
C VAL A 64 8.70 -11.63 -5.12
N ARG A 65 9.24 -11.99 -3.95
CA ARG A 65 8.74 -13.13 -3.17
C ARG A 65 7.29 -12.93 -2.72
N LEU A 66 6.90 -11.74 -2.28
CA LEU A 66 5.53 -11.42 -1.91
C LEU A 66 4.58 -11.47 -3.11
N TRP A 67 5.00 -10.97 -4.27
CA TRP A 67 4.24 -11.08 -5.53
C TRP A 67 4.17 -12.52 -6.06
N MET A 68 5.21 -13.32 -5.89
CA MET A 68 5.19 -14.74 -6.24
C MET A 68 4.32 -15.55 -5.27
N GLN A 69 4.21 -15.12 -4.02
CA GLN A 69 3.26 -15.69 -3.06
C GLN A 69 1.81 -15.32 -3.43
N SER A 70 1.60 -14.15 -4.03
CA SER A 70 0.32 -13.79 -4.62
C SER A 70 0.46 -12.58 -5.57
N PRO A 71 0.05 -12.70 -6.85
CA PRO A 71 0.16 -11.59 -7.80
C PRO A 71 -0.67 -10.35 -7.38
N ASP A 72 -1.67 -10.54 -6.51
CA ASP A 72 -2.54 -9.49 -5.95
C ASP A 72 -2.35 -9.23 -4.44
N GLY A 73 -1.41 -9.90 -3.76
CA GLY A 73 -1.30 -9.81 -2.28
C GLY A 73 -2.24 -10.75 -1.49
N ALA A 74 -2.86 -11.73 -2.16
CA ALA A 74 -3.68 -12.76 -1.53
C ALA A 74 -2.97 -13.46 -0.35
N VAL A 75 -3.68 -13.49 0.78
CA VAL A 75 -3.23 -14.14 2.00
C VAL A 75 -3.07 -15.64 1.75
N SER A 76 -2.01 -16.25 2.29
CA SER A 76 -1.78 -17.71 2.25
C SER A 76 -3.09 -18.48 2.43
N CYS A 77 -3.31 -19.53 1.62
CA CYS A 77 -4.47 -20.43 1.70
C CYS A 77 -4.70 -21.03 3.11
N SER A 78 -3.73 -20.90 4.01
CA SER A 78 -3.80 -21.34 5.40
C SER A 78 -4.43 -20.32 6.37
N SER A 79 -4.85 -19.15 5.90
CA SER A 79 -5.49 -18.12 6.75
C SER A 79 -7.01 -18.18 6.62
N ASP A 80 -7.75 -17.89 7.70
CA ASP A 80 -9.22 -17.83 7.68
C ASP A 80 -9.76 -16.81 6.65
N LEU A 81 -8.93 -15.81 6.31
CA LEU A 81 -9.21 -14.78 5.30
C LEU A 81 -9.13 -15.30 3.84
N ALA A 82 -8.53 -16.47 3.60
CA ALA A 82 -8.48 -17.10 2.28
C ALA A 82 -9.88 -17.47 1.77
N SER A 83 -10.82 -17.76 2.67
CA SER A 83 -12.22 -18.04 2.34
C SER A 83 -13.00 -16.82 1.81
N LEU A 84 -12.49 -15.61 2.06
CA LEU A 84 -13.10 -14.33 1.65
C LEU A 84 -12.50 -13.78 0.34
N LEU A 85 -11.40 -14.36 -0.13
CA LEU A 85 -10.80 -14.03 -1.43
C LEU A 85 -11.48 -14.84 -2.54
N TYR A 86 -11.47 -14.30 -3.76
CA TYR A 86 -12.10 -14.90 -4.93
C TYR A 86 -11.67 -16.37 -5.11
N ASN A 87 -12.57 -17.30 -4.80
CA ASN A 87 -12.35 -18.71 -4.98
C ASN A 87 -12.41 -19.05 -6.49
N LEU A 88 -11.27 -19.43 -7.07
CA LEU A 88 -11.17 -19.86 -8.47
C LEU A 88 -11.89 -21.21 -8.74
N ASP A 89 -12.25 -21.97 -7.70
CA ASP A 89 -13.04 -23.20 -7.84
C ASP A 89 -14.50 -22.92 -8.22
N THR A 90 -14.97 -21.69 -7.98
CA THR A 90 -16.33 -21.30 -8.36
C THR A 90 -16.28 -20.66 -9.74
N PRO A 91 -16.77 -21.34 -10.81
CA PRO A 91 -16.81 -20.73 -12.12
C PRO A 91 -17.71 -19.48 -12.08
N TYR A 92 -17.35 -18.48 -12.87
CA TYR A 92 -17.88 -17.11 -12.79
C TYR A 92 -19.41 -17.03 -12.86
N ASP A 93 -20.03 -17.94 -13.61
CA ASP A 93 -21.48 -18.10 -13.76
C ASP A 93 -22.21 -18.45 -12.45
N LYS A 94 -21.50 -18.96 -11.44
CA LYS A 94 -22.06 -19.35 -10.13
C LYS A 94 -21.85 -18.30 -9.04
N ILE A 95 -21.14 -17.21 -9.33
CA ILE A 95 -20.91 -16.12 -8.37
C ILE A 95 -22.19 -15.29 -8.28
N LYS A 96 -22.93 -15.44 -7.18
CA LYS A 96 -24.12 -14.62 -6.94
C LYS A 96 -23.72 -13.16 -6.70
N PRO A 97 -24.46 -12.18 -7.24
CA PRO A 97 -24.19 -10.77 -6.95
C PRO A 97 -24.34 -10.52 -5.45
N VAL A 98 -23.36 -9.84 -4.87
CA VAL A 98 -23.42 -9.38 -3.47
C VAL A 98 -24.48 -8.28 -3.39
N ARG A 99 -25.47 -8.47 -2.52
CA ARG A 99 -26.47 -7.46 -2.12
C ARG A 99 -26.34 -7.20 -0.64
#